data_AF-A0A7S1SZ62-F1
#
_entry.id   AF-A0A7S1SZ62-F1
#
_cell.length_a   1.000
_cell.length_b   1.000
_cell.length_c   1.000
_cell.angle_alpha   90.00
_cell.angle_beta   90.00
_cell.angle_gamma   90.00
#
_symmetry.space_group_name_H-M   'P 1'
#
loop_
_entity.id
_entity.type
_entity.pdbx_description
1 polymer ?
#
loop_
_entity_poly.entity_id
_entity_poly.type
_entity_poly.pdbx_seq_one_letter_code
_entity_poly.pdbx_strand_id
1 'polypeptide(L)'
;SNLLLGSTSAPLYAALLASGLGSPITDGMVSGNSVQPVFIAGLENVAPGNASAVYSLVMGTLRDVREKGFSAEEVEAVVNTVLLAVKGAASESSQWGVNLLLSLASTWVYERDLVAAFEVSSQAEALMSRVRAGEDVFGPLIDEYFLDNAHQVE
;
A
#
# COMPACT_ATOMS: atom_id res chain seq x y z
N SER A 1 1.04 -0.10 -1.44
CA SER A 1 0.91 0.01 0.03
C SER A 1 1.39 -1.23 0.75
N ASN A 2 0.89 -2.43 0.46
CA ASN A 2 1.32 -3.66 1.15
C ASN A 2 2.84 -3.91 1.06
N LEU A 3 3.46 -3.60 -0.07
CA LEU A 3 4.92 -3.64 -0.22
C LEU A 3 5.69 -2.65 0.67
N LEU A 4 5.07 -1.56 1.13
CA LEU A 4 5.72 -0.55 1.96
C LEU A 4 5.40 -0.73 3.46
N LEU A 5 4.15 -1.07 3.78
CA LEU A 5 3.61 -1.09 5.15
C LEU A 5 2.92 -2.39 5.56
N GLY A 6 2.72 -3.34 4.65
CA GLY A 6 1.82 -4.49 4.85
C GLY A 6 2.35 -5.58 5.79
N SER A 7 3.61 -5.50 6.23
CA SER A 7 4.19 -6.46 7.17
C SER A 7 5.27 -5.79 8.02
N THR A 8 5.69 -6.47 9.09
CA THR A 8 6.80 -6.03 9.94
C THR A 8 8.14 -5.98 9.22
N SER A 9 8.27 -6.70 8.10
CA SER A 9 9.44 -6.69 7.23
C SER A 9 9.34 -5.69 6.09
N ALA A 10 8.18 -5.07 5.87
CA ALA A 10 8.01 -4.08 4.82
C ALA A 10 8.90 -2.86 5.13
N PRO A 11 9.63 -2.32 4.14
CA PRO A 11 10.72 -1.37 4.36
C PRO A 11 10.30 -0.12 5.14
N LEU A 12 9.15 0.47 4.80
CA LEU A 12 8.69 1.67 5.47
C LEU A 12 8.21 1.37 6.89
N TYR A 13 7.48 0.27 7.09
CA TYR A 13 7.06 -0.15 8.43
C TYR A 13 8.26 -0.48 9.33
N ALA A 14 9.22 -1.24 8.80
CA ALA A 14 10.43 -1.64 9.50
C ALA A 14 11.28 -0.42 9.90
N ALA A 15 11.44 0.55 9.00
CA ALA A 15 12.18 1.78 9.28
C ALA A 15 11.49 2.62 10.37
N LEU A 16 10.17 2.79 10.27
CA LEU A 16 9.35 3.48 11.27
C LEU A 16 9.49 2.81 12.65
N LEU A 17 9.38 1.48 12.70
CA LEU A 17 9.52 0.70 13.94
C LEU A 17 10.94 0.80 14.53
N ALA A 18 11.97 0.68 13.69
CA ALA A 18 13.37 0.71 14.10
C ALA A 18 13.84 2.10 14.58
N SER A 19 13.15 3.18 14.17
CA SER A 19 13.50 4.54 14.53
C SER A 19 13.44 4.83 16.03
N GLY A 20 12.58 4.12 16.77
CA GLY A 20 12.31 4.38 18.19
C GLY A 20 11.69 5.76 18.47
N LEU A 21 11.27 6.51 17.43
CA LEU A 21 10.69 7.85 17.56
C LEU A 21 9.23 7.83 18.04
N GLY A 22 8.58 6.67 17.99
CA GLY A 22 7.17 6.47 18.29
C GLY A 22 6.71 5.07 17.90
N SER A 23 5.40 4.86 17.79
CA SER A 23 4.79 3.60 17.34
C SER A 23 4.25 3.75 15.92
N PRO A 24 4.60 2.86 14.96
CA PRO A 24 4.05 2.95 13.60
C PRO A 24 2.53 2.99 13.59
N ILE A 25 1.97 3.91 12.81
CA ILE A 25 0.54 3.89 12.52
C ILE A 25 0.28 2.62 11.72
N THR A 26 -0.45 1.68 12.33
CA THR A 26 -0.78 0.40 11.71
C THR A 26 -1.91 0.53 10.68
N ASP A 27 -2.70 1.61 10.77
CA ASP A 27 -3.75 1.96 9.82
C ASP A 27 -3.24 2.99 8.79
N GLY A 28 -2.09 2.70 8.17
CA GLY A 28 -1.59 3.44 7.03
C GLY A 28 -2.53 3.29 5.84
N MET A 29 -3.64 4.04 5.85
CA MET A 29 -4.71 3.92 4.89
C MET A 29 -4.20 4.37 3.52
N VAL A 30 -4.22 3.46 2.55
CA VAL A 30 -4.62 3.88 1.20
C VAL A 30 -6.13 4.01 1.24
N SER A 31 -6.65 5.21 1.49
CA SER A 31 -8.09 5.44 1.50
C SER A 31 -8.62 5.43 0.07
N GLY A 32 -9.09 4.28 -0.42
CA GLY A 32 -9.80 4.16 -1.70
C GLY A 32 -11.24 4.68 -1.65
N ASN A 33 -11.72 5.09 -0.47
CA ASN A 33 -13.11 5.51 -0.24
C ASN A 33 -13.38 6.97 -0.64
N SER A 34 -12.32 7.71 -0.95
CA SER A 34 -12.37 9.07 -1.51
C SER A 34 -12.30 9.04 -3.04
N VAL A 35 -12.73 10.13 -3.68
CA VAL A 35 -12.64 10.30 -5.15
C VAL A 35 -11.19 10.09 -5.62
N GLN A 36 -10.23 10.57 -4.84
CA GLN A 36 -8.80 10.35 -5.05
C GLN A 36 -8.23 9.55 -3.88
N PRO A 37 -7.41 8.52 -4.14
CA PRO A 37 -6.77 7.77 -3.08
C PRO A 37 -5.75 8.64 -2.33
N VAL A 38 -5.67 8.46 -1.02
CA VAL A 38 -4.66 9.10 -0.15
C VAL A 38 -3.82 8.02 0.47
N PHE A 39 -2.50 8.19 0.54
CA PHE A 39 -1.59 7.33 1.29
C PHE A 39 -1.11 8.05 2.56
N ILE A 40 -1.16 7.36 3.70
CA ILE A 40 -0.73 7.91 4.98
C ILE A 40 0.31 6.97 5.61
N ALA A 41 1.42 7.52 6.09
CA ALA A 41 2.43 6.82 6.85
C ALA A 41 3.01 7.73 7.93
N GLY A 42 3.33 7.17 9.09
CA GLY A 42 3.88 7.94 10.20
C GLY A 42 3.92 7.16 11.51
N LEU A 43 4.07 7.89 12.61
CA LEU A 43 4.17 7.37 13.96
C LEU A 43 3.17 8.07 14.88
N GLU A 44 2.61 7.31 15.81
CA GLU A 44 1.92 7.81 17.00
C GLU A 44 2.90 7.93 18.18
N ASN A 45 2.51 8.69 19.21
CA ASN A 45 3.29 8.87 20.45
C ASN A 45 4.69 9.47 20.22
N VAL A 46 4.82 10.34 19.21
CA VAL A 46 6.06 11.04 18.88
C VAL A 46 6.28 12.21 19.84
N ALA A 47 7.52 12.36 20.33
CA ALA A 47 7.87 13.49 21.19
C ALA A 47 7.70 14.84 20.46
N PRO A 48 7.23 15.90 21.15
CA PRO A 48 7.14 17.24 20.58
C PRO A 48 8.48 17.68 19.98
N GLY A 49 8.48 18.13 18.73
CA GLY A 49 9.68 18.55 18.00
C GLY A 49 10.29 17.49 17.06
N ASN A 50 9.87 16.22 17.16
CA ASN A 50 10.39 15.15 16.28
C ASN A 50 9.58 14.94 14.99
N ALA A 51 8.53 15.73 14.72
CA ALA A 51 7.69 15.58 13.52
C ALA A 51 8.53 15.60 12.23
N SER A 52 9.43 16.57 12.08
CA SER A 52 10.28 16.68 10.89
C SER A 52 11.30 15.54 10.77
N ALA A 53 11.70 14.93 11.88
CA ALA A 53 12.53 13.73 11.88
C ALA A 53 11.76 12.51 11.34
N VAL A 54 10.47 12.38 11.67
CA VAL A 54 9.60 11.33 11.11
C VAL A 54 9.40 11.54 9.62
N TYR A 55 9.10 12.77 9.18
CA TYR A 55 8.96 13.08 7.75
C TYR A 55 10.25 12.77 6.98
N SER A 56 11.40 13.20 7.49
CA SER A 56 12.71 12.92 6.90
C SER A 56 13.00 11.42 6.80
N LEU A 57 12.62 10.64 7.83
CA LEU A 57 12.73 9.18 7.83
C LEU A 57 11.87 8.54 6.74
N VAL A 58 10.61 8.95 6.61
CA VAL A 58 9.69 8.43 5.58
C VAL A 58 10.25 8.71 4.19
N MET A 59 10.62 9.97 3.91
CA MET A 59 11.16 10.36 2.60
C MET A 59 12.51 9.71 2.31
N GLY A 60 13.38 9.57 3.31
CA GLY A 60 14.64 8.83 3.19
C GLY A 60 14.40 7.36 2.83
N THR A 61 13.45 6.72 3.52
CA THR A 61 13.11 5.31 3.26
C THR A 61 12.52 5.12 1.86
N LEU A 62 11.67 6.03 1.39
CA LEU A 62 11.11 5.96 0.03
C LEU A 62 12.20 6.11 -1.05
N ARG A 63 13.20 6.97 -0.85
CA ARG A 63 14.37 7.07 -1.75
C ARG A 63 15.19 5.78 -1.75
N ASP A 64 15.44 5.21 -0.59
CA ASP A 64 16.11 3.92 -0.45
C ASP A 64 15.38 2.80 -1.20
N VAL A 65 14.05 2.73 -1.06
CA VAL A 65 13.22 1.74 -1.76
C VAL A 65 13.26 1.98 -3.27
N ARG A 66 13.24 3.25 -3.71
CA ARG A 66 13.34 3.60 -5.13
C ARG A 66 14.65 3.13 -5.76
N GLU A 67 15.76 3.27 -5.04
CA GLU A 67 17.09 2.85 -5.49
C GLU A 67 17.28 1.34 -5.49
N LYS A 68 16.80 0.66 -4.45
CA LYS A 68 16.96 -0.80 -4.27
C LYS A 68 15.95 -1.60 -5.10
N GLY A 69 14.75 -1.07 -5.30
CA GLY A 69 13.62 -1.78 -5.88
C GLY A 69 13.07 -2.88 -4.95
N PHE A 70 12.15 -3.67 -5.49
CA PHE A 70 11.62 -4.87 -4.85
C PHE A 70 12.04 -6.12 -5.63
N SER A 71 12.33 -7.20 -4.93
CA SER A 71 12.58 -8.50 -5.57
C SER A 71 11.28 -9.08 -6.13
N ALA A 72 11.39 -9.93 -7.15
CA ALA A 72 10.22 -10.60 -7.73
C ALA A 72 9.49 -11.47 -6.68
N GLU A 73 10.24 -12.11 -5.79
CA GLU A 73 9.72 -12.93 -4.70
C GLU A 73 8.97 -12.10 -3.65
N GLU A 74 9.45 -10.89 -3.33
CA GLU A 74 8.76 -9.97 -2.41
C GLU A 74 7.41 -9.53 -2.98
N VAL A 75 7.39 -9.17 -4.27
CA VAL A 75 6.16 -8.80 -4.96
C VAL A 75 5.20 -9.99 -5.04
N GLU A 76 5.69 -11.17 -5.39
CA GLU A 76 4.89 -12.40 -5.46
C GLU A 76 4.27 -12.76 -4.11
N ALA A 77 5.03 -12.65 -3.02
CA ALA A 77 4.53 -12.89 -1.67
C ALA A 77 3.36 -11.96 -1.33
N VAL A 78 3.52 -10.66 -1.59
CA VAL A 78 2.46 -9.66 -1.35
C VAL A 78 1.23 -9.90 -2.22
N VAL A 79 1.41 -10.19 -3.51
CA VAL A 79 0.32 -10.50 -4.43
C VAL A 79 -0.45 -11.74 -3.96
N ASN A 80 0.25 -12.79 -3.53
CA ASN A 80 -0.38 -13.99 -2.99
C ASN A 80 -1.18 -13.70 -1.72
N THR A 81 -0.66 -12.89 -0.80
CA THR A 81 -1.41 -12.47 0.38
C THR A 81 -2.71 -11.74 0.01
N VAL A 82 -2.66 -10.84 -0.96
CA VAL A 82 -3.86 -10.11 -1.44
C VAL A 82 -4.87 -11.07 -2.07
N LEU A 83 -4.41 -11.97 -2.96
CA LEU A 83 -5.30 -12.95 -3.61
C LEU A 83 -5.92 -13.92 -2.61
N LEU A 84 -5.18 -14.34 -1.58
CA LEU A 84 -5.72 -15.17 -0.50
C LEU A 84 -6.79 -14.42 0.30
N ALA A 85 -6.58 -13.16 0.64
CA ALA A 85 -7.57 -12.34 1.35
C ALA A 85 -8.87 -12.20 0.53
N VAL A 86 -8.76 -11.95 -0.78
CA VAL A 86 -9.93 -11.85 -1.67
C VAL A 86 -10.69 -13.18 -1.76
N LYS A 87 -9.98 -14.30 -1.90
CA LYS A 87 -10.60 -15.64 -1.97
C LYS A 87 -11.22 -16.07 -0.64
N GLY A 88 -10.57 -15.77 0.48
CA GLY A 88 -11.01 -16.13 1.82
C GLY A 88 -12.23 -15.35 2.29
N ALA A 89 -12.40 -14.11 1.82
CA ALA A 89 -13.45 -13.18 2.28
C ALA A 89 -14.88 -13.76 2.22
N ALA A 90 -15.19 -14.60 1.23
CA ALA A 90 -16.52 -15.20 1.10
C ALA A 90 -16.75 -16.41 2.03
N SER A 91 -15.68 -17.08 2.46
CA SER A 91 -15.77 -18.31 3.27
C SER A 91 -15.67 -18.04 4.78
N GLU A 92 -15.08 -16.91 5.17
CA GLU A 92 -14.75 -16.62 6.58
C GLU A 92 -15.82 -15.82 7.33
N SER A 93 -16.81 -15.23 6.63
CA SER A 93 -17.76 -14.30 7.25
C SER A 93 -19.21 -14.56 6.88
N SER A 94 -20.07 -14.70 7.91
CA SER A 94 -21.53 -14.68 7.75
C SER A 94 -22.07 -13.34 7.25
N GLN A 95 -21.23 -12.28 7.24
CA GLN A 95 -21.53 -10.94 6.75
C GLN A 95 -20.85 -10.63 5.41
N TRP A 96 -20.32 -11.64 4.70
CA TRP A 96 -19.64 -11.46 3.41
C TRP A 96 -20.42 -10.53 2.46
N GLY A 97 -21.72 -10.76 2.27
CA GLY A 97 -22.52 -9.94 1.34
C GLY A 97 -22.54 -8.45 1.70
N VAL A 98 -22.57 -8.12 2.99
CA VAL A 98 -22.51 -6.73 3.46
C VAL A 98 -21.09 -6.17 3.26
N ASN A 99 -20.06 -6.93 3.59
CA ASN A 99 -18.67 -6.51 3.39
C ASN A 99 -18.34 -6.28 1.91
N LEU A 100 -18.88 -7.12 1.02
CA LEU A 100 -18.74 -6.96 -0.43
C LEU A 100 -19.46 -5.70 -0.93
N LEU A 101 -20.68 -5.45 -0.46
CA LEU A 101 -21.41 -4.24 -0.82
C LEU A 101 -20.64 -2.98 -0.37
N LEU A 102 -20.11 -2.98 0.85
CA LEU A 102 -19.33 -1.87 1.39
C LEU A 102 -18.01 -1.68 0.64
N SER A 103 -17.33 -2.76 0.23
CA SER A 103 -16.07 -2.65 -0.51
C SER A 103 -16.26 -2.10 -1.94
N LEU A 104 -17.43 -2.33 -2.55
CA LEU A 104 -17.78 -1.83 -3.88
C LEU A 104 -18.42 -0.44 -3.85
N ALA A 105 -18.84 0.06 -2.69
CA ALA A 105 -19.59 1.29 -2.56
C ALA A 105 -18.86 2.49 -3.18
N SER A 106 -17.55 2.63 -2.96
CA SER A 106 -16.77 3.73 -3.55
C SER A 106 -16.64 3.60 -5.08
N THR A 107 -16.41 2.39 -5.59
CA THR A 107 -16.38 2.11 -7.04
C THR A 107 -17.70 2.48 -7.70
N TRP A 108 -18.82 2.13 -7.06
CA TRP A 108 -20.15 2.50 -7.55
C TRP A 108 -20.38 4.01 -7.48
N VAL A 109 -20.20 4.62 -6.30
CA VAL A 109 -20.51 6.04 -6.05
C VAL A 109 -19.73 6.97 -6.99
N TYR A 110 -18.50 6.59 -7.35
CA TYR A 110 -17.67 7.37 -8.26
C TYR A 110 -17.74 6.88 -9.72
N GLU A 111 -18.76 6.09 -10.07
CA GLU A 111 -19.04 5.60 -11.44
C GLU A 111 -17.84 4.90 -12.11
N ARG A 112 -17.04 4.19 -11.32
CA ARG A 112 -15.90 3.40 -11.78
C ARG A 112 -16.37 2.03 -12.26
N ASP A 113 -15.51 1.33 -13.00
CA ASP A 113 -15.81 -0.01 -13.51
C ASP A 113 -15.92 -1.04 -12.37
N LEU A 114 -17.15 -1.48 -12.12
CA LEU A 114 -17.46 -2.51 -11.12
C LEU A 114 -17.00 -3.91 -11.55
N VAL A 115 -16.96 -4.20 -12.86
CA VAL A 115 -16.53 -5.52 -13.36
C VAL A 115 -15.03 -5.67 -13.14
N ALA A 116 -14.25 -4.62 -13.41
CA ALA A 116 -12.82 -4.60 -13.16
C ALA A 116 -12.46 -4.88 -11.68
N ALA A 117 -13.34 -4.56 -10.72
CA ALA A 117 -13.14 -4.86 -9.31
C ALA A 117 -13.15 -6.37 -8.98
N PHE A 118 -13.76 -7.20 -9.85
CA PHE A 118 -13.78 -8.66 -9.70
C PHE A 118 -12.66 -9.37 -10.47
N GLU A 119 -11.94 -8.67 -11.33
CA GLU A 119 -10.87 -9.22 -12.18
C GLU A 119 -9.50 -9.24 -11.48
N VAL A 120 -9.48 -9.27 -10.14
CA VAL A 120 -8.23 -9.20 -9.34
C VAL A 120 -7.22 -10.28 -9.73
N SER A 121 -7.69 -11.49 -10.10
CA SER A 121 -6.80 -12.59 -10.49
C SER A 121 -6.06 -12.31 -11.81
N SER A 122 -6.76 -11.84 -12.84
CA SER A 122 -6.13 -11.53 -14.13
C SER A 122 -5.25 -10.29 -14.04
N GLN A 123 -5.64 -9.28 -13.24
CA GLN A 123 -4.80 -8.12 -12.95
C GLN A 123 -3.51 -8.51 -12.23
N ALA A 124 -3.60 -9.43 -11.26
CA ALA A 124 -2.43 -9.96 -10.55
C ALA A 124 -1.51 -10.75 -11.50
N GLU A 125 -2.06 -11.59 -12.37
CA GLU A 125 -1.28 -12.32 -13.37
C GLU A 125 -0.56 -11.37 -14.35
N ALA A 126 -1.24 -10.33 -14.83
CA ALA A 126 -0.64 -9.31 -15.69
C ALA A 126 0.50 -8.57 -15.00
N LEU A 127 0.32 -8.17 -13.73
CA LEU A 127 1.37 -7.57 -12.92
C LEU A 127 2.56 -8.53 -12.76
N MET A 128 2.32 -9.77 -12.39
CA MET A 128 3.39 -10.76 -12.19
C MET A 128 4.13 -11.10 -13.48
N SER A 129 3.47 -11.07 -14.63
CA SER A 129 4.14 -11.28 -15.92
C SER A 129 5.17 -10.18 -16.20
N ARG A 130 4.85 -8.92 -15.88
CA ARG A 130 5.76 -7.78 -16.03
C ARG A 130 6.93 -7.88 -15.06
N VAL A 131 6.65 -8.16 -13.80
CA VAL A 131 7.67 -8.31 -12.75
C VAL A 131 8.64 -9.46 -13.07
N ARG A 132 8.13 -10.63 -13.49
CA ARG A 132 8.96 -11.77 -13.88
C ARG A 132 9.77 -11.53 -15.16
N ALA A 133 9.36 -10.59 -16.00
CA ALA A 133 10.14 -10.13 -17.15
C ALA A 133 11.26 -9.15 -16.77
N GLY A 134 11.40 -8.81 -15.48
CA GLY A 134 12.41 -7.87 -14.98
C GLY A 134 12.02 -6.40 -15.14
N GLU A 135 10.74 -6.10 -15.40
CA GLU A 135 10.26 -4.72 -15.50
C GLU A 135 10.23 -4.05 -14.12
N ASP A 136 10.80 -2.85 -14.01
CA ASP A 136 10.64 -1.99 -12.83
C ASP A 136 9.24 -1.34 -12.81
N VAL A 137 8.26 -2.10 -12.32
CA VAL A 137 6.87 -1.64 -12.26
C VAL A 137 6.65 -0.60 -11.16
N PHE A 138 7.40 -0.68 -10.05
CA PHE A 138 7.12 0.11 -8.84
C PHE A 138 7.99 1.35 -8.70
N GLY A 139 9.22 1.35 -9.21
CA GLY A 139 10.13 2.50 -9.14
C GLY A 139 9.50 3.77 -9.72
N PRO A 140 8.98 3.76 -10.97
CA PRO A 140 8.30 4.92 -11.54
C PRO A 140 7.09 5.39 -10.73
N LEU A 141 6.36 4.46 -10.08
CA LEU A 141 5.23 4.81 -9.22
C LEU A 141 5.70 5.45 -7.90
N ILE A 142 6.87 5.06 -7.37
CA ILE A 142 7.45 5.71 -6.20
C ILE A 142 7.85 7.15 -6.53
N ASP A 143 8.48 7.35 -7.69
CA ASP A 143 8.84 8.69 -8.18
C ASP A 143 7.57 9.55 -8.32
N GLU A 144 6.60 9.11 -9.11
CA GLU A 144 5.40 9.87 -9.47
C GLU A 144 4.50 10.21 -8.26
N TYR A 145 4.18 9.22 -7.42
CA TYR A 145 3.15 9.39 -6.39
C TYR A 145 3.70 9.85 -5.04
N PHE A 146 5.01 9.76 -4.81
CA PHE A 146 5.62 10.12 -3.53
C PHE A 146 6.76 11.12 -3.64
N LEU A 147 7.83 10.82 -4.40
CA LEU A 147 9.05 11.63 -4.37
C LEU A 147 8.90 12.95 -5.12
N ASP A 148 8.20 12.94 -6.26
CA ASP A 148 7.95 14.09 -7.11
C ASP A 148 6.58 14.74 -6.87
N ASN A 149 5.77 14.14 -5.99
CA ASN A 149 4.43 14.61 -5.70
C ASN A 149 4.44 15.83 -4.77
N ALA A 150 4.10 17.00 -5.32
CA ALA A 150 3.97 18.24 -4.55
C ALA A 150 2.70 18.30 -3.66
N HIS A 151 1.73 17.41 -3.87
CA HIS A 151 0.51 17.31 -3.07
C HIS A 151 0.74 16.40 -1.85
N GLN A 152 1.58 16.88 -0.93
CA GLN A 152 1.99 16.18 0.28
C GLN A 152 1.81 17.07 1.53
N VAL A 153 1.64 16.44 2.69
CA VAL A 153 1.47 17.12 3.98
C VAL A 153 2.49 16.53 4.97
N GLU A 154 3.22 17.42 5.67
CA GLU A 154 4.13 17.10 6.79
C GLU A 154 3.41 17.20 8.14
#